data_AF-A0A0A2XGX6-F1
#
_entry.id   AF-A0A0A2XGX6-F1
#
_cell.length_a   1.000
_cell.length_b   1.000
_cell.length_c   1.000
_cell.angle_alpha   90.00
_cell.angle_beta   90.00
_cell.angle_gamma   90.00
#
_symmetry.space_group_name_H-M   'P 1'
#
loop_
_entity.id
_entity.type
_entity.pdbx_description
1 polymer ?
#
loop_
_entity_poly.entity_id
_entity_poly.type
_entity_poly.pdbx_seq_one_letter_code
_entity_poly.pdbx_strand_id
1 'polypeptide(L)'
;MSVSVKITGLKEIERNINKTIKDIAKNARKPIRKALNAGARELEKAIKPTVPILKTSTNFRQKGTVKNNIRHKTRVAKNGLSGITNVRVMRTKGRKMARVGQVVKDRTDPFYWWMVEYGTAKMKGRHFMEKGAERGKAQALKVTREIFEKEYKNGLKYK
;
A
#
# COMPACT_ATOMS: atom_id res chain seq x y z
N MET A 1 53.06 8.59 -34.77
CA MET A 1 51.82 8.92 -35.52
C MET A 1 50.62 8.53 -34.65
N SER A 2 49.79 9.47 -34.24
CA SER A 2 48.56 9.17 -33.49
C SER A 2 47.42 8.93 -34.47
N VAL A 3 46.90 7.71 -34.54
CA VAL A 3 45.76 7.36 -35.38
C VAL A 3 44.48 7.86 -34.71
N SER A 4 43.85 8.88 -35.29
CA SER A 4 42.57 9.43 -34.83
C SER A 4 41.42 8.71 -35.53
N VAL A 5 40.65 7.90 -34.79
CA VAL A 5 39.46 7.20 -35.29
C VAL A 5 38.19 7.97 -34.88
N LYS A 6 37.37 8.39 -35.86
CA LYS A 6 36.05 9.01 -35.60
C LYS A 6 34.99 7.93 -35.43
N ILE A 7 34.47 7.76 -34.21
CA ILE A 7 33.32 6.90 -33.93
C ILE A 7 32.04 7.71 -34.14
N THR A 8 31.26 7.35 -35.16
CA THR A 8 29.92 7.90 -35.42
C THR A 8 28.85 6.99 -34.80
N GLY A 9 27.70 7.54 -34.38
CA GLY A 9 26.57 6.76 -33.84
C GLY A 9 26.56 6.50 -32.32
N LEU A 10 27.66 6.70 -31.59
CA LEU A 10 27.69 6.50 -30.12
C LEU A 10 26.67 7.38 -29.38
N LYS A 11 26.52 8.65 -29.81
CA LYS A 11 25.53 9.58 -29.26
C LYS A 11 24.09 9.14 -29.53
N GLU A 12 23.83 8.47 -30.66
CA GLU A 12 22.51 7.94 -31.00
C GLU A 12 22.18 6.70 -30.17
N ILE A 13 23.16 5.81 -29.98
CA ILE A 13 23.07 4.68 -29.07
C ILE A 13 22.77 5.15 -27.64
N GLU A 14 23.52 6.12 -27.13
CA GLU A 14 23.29 6.69 -25.79
C GLU A 14 21.88 7.28 -25.65
N ARG A 15 21.41 8.04 -26.65
CA ARG A 15 20.04 8.58 -26.67
C ARG A 15 18.99 7.48 -26.67
N ASN A 16 19.18 6.42 -27.46
CA ASN A 16 18.25 5.29 -27.56
C ASN A 16 18.23 4.45 -26.29
N ILE A 17 19.39 4.24 -25.65
CA ILE A 17 19.48 3.58 -24.34
C ILE A 17 18.71 4.38 -23.30
N ASN A 18 18.97 5.69 -23.21
CA ASN A 18 18.30 6.57 -22.24
C ASN A 18 16.77 6.63 -22.46
N LYS A 19 16.33 6.62 -23.73
CA LYS A 19 14.90 6.55 -24.07
C LYS A 19 14.29 5.23 -23.62
N THR A 20 14.94 4.11 -23.92
CA THR A 20 14.50 2.77 -23.53
C THR A 20 14.40 2.62 -22.01
N ILE A 21 15.40 3.11 -21.26
CA ILE A 21 15.38 3.12 -19.78
C ILE A 21 14.17 3.90 -19.25
N LYS A 22 13.89 5.09 -19.81
CA LYS A 22 12.73 5.91 -19.42
C LYS A 22 11.41 5.20 -19.72
N ASP A 23 11.32 4.51 -20.85
CA ASP A 23 10.12 3.76 -21.23
C ASP A 23 9.89 2.55 -20.31
N ILE A 24 10.95 1.82 -19.96
CA ILE A 24 10.88 0.71 -18.98
C ILE A 24 10.37 1.24 -17.64
N ALA A 25 10.96 2.34 -17.14
CA ALA A 25 10.56 2.96 -15.88
C ALA A 25 9.08 3.42 -15.89
N LYS A 26 8.62 4.02 -17.00
CA LYS A 26 7.23 4.45 -17.19
C LYS A 26 6.28 3.24 -17.20
N ASN A 27 6.68 2.17 -17.88
CA ASN A 27 5.87 0.96 -18.03
C ASN A 27 5.83 0.12 -16.75
N ALA A 28 6.91 0.11 -15.95
CA ALA A 28 6.99 -0.62 -14.67
C ALA A 28 6.06 -0.05 -13.58
N ARG A 29 5.74 1.25 -13.65
CA ARG A 29 4.93 1.95 -12.64
C ARG A 29 3.54 1.33 -12.43
N LYS A 30 2.88 0.88 -13.49
CA LYS A 30 1.52 0.30 -13.44
C LYS A 30 1.53 -1.12 -12.85
N PRO A 31 2.37 -2.06 -13.32
CA PRO A 31 2.61 -3.35 -12.67
C PRO A 31 2.93 -3.24 -11.18
N ILE A 32 3.88 -2.38 -10.78
CA ILE A 32 4.25 -2.20 -9.37
C ILE A 32 3.06 -1.76 -8.54
N ARG A 33 2.30 -0.75 -9.00
CA ARG A 33 1.12 -0.29 -8.26
C ARG A 33 0.08 -1.39 -8.11
N LYS A 34 -0.19 -2.17 -9.16
CA LYS A 34 -1.16 -3.27 -9.11
C LYS A 34 -0.72 -4.37 -8.15
N ALA A 35 0.54 -4.79 -8.22
CA ALA A 35 1.12 -5.81 -7.35
C ALA A 35 1.08 -5.42 -5.86
N LEU A 36 1.45 -4.16 -5.56
CA LEU A 36 1.39 -3.62 -4.20
C LEU A 36 -0.05 -3.52 -3.68
N ASN A 37 -1.00 -3.07 -4.53
CA ASN A 37 -2.41 -3.02 -4.14
C ASN A 37 -2.98 -4.41 -3.86
N ALA A 38 -2.57 -5.43 -4.62
CA ALA A 38 -3.05 -6.78 -4.44
C ALA A 38 -2.53 -7.42 -3.14
N GLY A 39 -1.23 -7.34 -2.86
CA GLY A 39 -0.70 -7.82 -1.58
C GLY A 39 -1.31 -7.09 -0.40
N ALA A 40 -1.54 -5.78 -0.52
CA ALA A 40 -2.23 -5.02 0.50
C ALA A 40 -3.67 -5.50 0.74
N ARG A 41 -4.43 -5.85 -0.32
CA ARG A 41 -5.78 -6.42 -0.19
C ARG A 41 -5.76 -7.76 0.52
N GLU A 42 -4.78 -8.61 0.25
CA GLU A 42 -4.62 -9.87 0.98
C GLU A 42 -4.32 -9.64 2.46
N LEU A 43 -3.45 -8.66 2.76
CA LEU A 43 -3.19 -8.28 4.14
C LEU A 43 -4.44 -7.70 4.84
N GLU A 44 -5.24 -6.89 4.15
CA GLU A 44 -6.53 -6.42 4.67
C GLU A 44 -7.49 -7.59 4.97
N LYS A 45 -7.54 -8.60 4.09
CA LYS A 45 -8.37 -9.81 4.31
C LYS A 45 -7.92 -10.58 5.55
N ALA A 46 -6.60 -10.63 5.82
CA ALA A 46 -6.06 -11.29 7.00
C ALA A 46 -6.31 -10.51 8.30
N ILE A 47 -6.24 -9.17 8.26
CA ILE A 47 -6.45 -8.31 9.44
C ILE A 47 -7.93 -8.17 9.78
N LYS A 48 -8.83 -7.97 8.81
CA LYS A 48 -10.27 -7.66 9.10
C LYS A 48 -10.97 -8.66 10.04
N PRO A 49 -10.69 -9.98 10.02
CA PRO A 49 -11.25 -10.95 10.96
C PRO A 49 -10.74 -10.81 12.40
N THR A 50 -9.51 -10.32 12.63
CA THR A 50 -8.93 -10.19 13.97
C THR A 50 -9.45 -8.95 14.72
N VAL A 51 -10.12 -8.04 14.00
CA VAL A 51 -10.59 -6.78 14.55
C VAL A 51 -11.78 -7.01 15.48
N PRO A 52 -11.72 -6.55 16.73
CA PRO A 52 -12.85 -6.61 17.64
C PRO A 52 -13.99 -5.69 17.15
N ILE A 53 -15.22 -6.20 17.20
CA ILE A 53 -16.42 -5.50 16.74
C ILE A 53 -17.33 -5.25 17.95
N LEU A 54 -17.93 -4.06 18.02
CA LEU A 54 -18.93 -3.74 19.05
C LEU A 54 -20.17 -4.62 18.89
N LYS A 55 -20.77 -5.05 20.01
CA LYS A 55 -22.04 -5.80 19.98
C LYS A 55 -23.15 -4.95 19.35
N THR A 56 -23.31 -3.74 19.87
CA THR A 56 -24.27 -2.71 19.44
C THR A 56 -23.56 -1.38 19.15
N SER A 57 -24.16 -0.56 18.29
CA SER A 57 -23.67 0.81 18.06
C SER A 57 -24.01 1.70 19.26
N THR A 58 -23.18 2.71 19.51
CA THR A 58 -23.39 3.73 20.56
C THR A 58 -23.62 5.10 19.94
N ASN A 59 -23.88 6.12 20.77
CA ASN A 59 -24.04 7.51 20.33
C ASN A 59 -22.76 8.07 19.67
N PHE A 60 -21.58 7.58 20.07
CA PHE A 60 -20.29 8.08 19.59
C PHE A 60 -19.57 7.14 18.62
N ARG A 61 -19.93 5.84 18.59
CA ARG A 61 -19.22 4.82 17.80
C ARG A 61 -20.21 3.92 17.08
N GLN A 62 -20.04 3.80 15.78
CA GLN A 62 -20.78 2.82 14.98
C GLN A 62 -20.11 1.43 15.04
N LYS A 63 -20.94 0.39 15.03
CA LYS A 63 -20.49 -1.00 14.93
C LYS A 63 -19.64 -1.22 13.67
N GLY A 64 -18.46 -1.81 13.84
CA GLY A 64 -17.58 -2.17 12.73
C GLY A 64 -16.75 -1.03 12.13
N THR A 65 -16.81 0.19 12.67
CA THR A 65 -16.07 1.35 12.15
C THR A 65 -14.58 1.05 11.95
N VAL A 66 -13.88 0.54 12.96
CA VAL A 66 -12.45 0.21 12.84
C VAL A 66 -12.19 -0.81 11.72
N LYS A 67 -12.98 -1.89 11.65
CA LYS A 67 -12.87 -2.94 10.63
C LYS A 67 -13.05 -2.40 9.21
N ASN A 68 -14.04 -1.54 9.02
CA ASN A 68 -14.37 -0.92 7.72
C ASN A 68 -13.36 0.15 7.29
N ASN A 69 -12.53 0.61 8.22
CA ASN A 69 -11.51 1.63 8.01
C ASN A 69 -10.08 1.09 7.95
N ILE A 70 -9.87 -0.23 8.02
CA ILE A 70 -8.61 -0.84 7.60
C ILE A 70 -8.50 -0.73 6.09
N ARG A 71 -7.53 0.07 5.65
CA ARG A 71 -7.34 0.43 4.24
C ARG A 71 -5.87 0.52 3.93
N HIS A 72 -5.53 0.37 2.67
CA HIS A 72 -4.17 0.58 2.18
C HIS A 72 -3.99 1.92 1.47
N LYS A 73 -2.77 2.44 1.52
CA LYS A 73 -2.31 3.57 0.72
C LYS A 73 -0.99 3.22 0.05
N THR A 74 -1.04 3.12 -1.28
CA THR A 74 0.12 2.79 -2.11
C THR A 74 0.77 4.05 -2.68
N ARG A 75 2.08 4.17 -2.49
CA ARG A 75 2.92 5.21 -3.09
C ARG A 75 3.99 4.55 -3.94
N VAL A 76 4.02 4.89 -5.22
CA VAL A 76 5.09 4.48 -6.15
C VAL A 76 6.05 5.64 -6.30
N ALA A 77 7.35 5.37 -6.27
CA ALA A 77 8.41 6.36 -6.43
C ALA A 77 8.29 7.12 -7.75
N LYS A 78 8.89 8.32 -7.82
CA LYS A 78 8.85 9.15 -9.04
C LYS A 78 9.50 8.42 -10.22
N ASN A 79 10.60 7.71 -9.98
CA ASN A 79 11.29 6.88 -10.97
C ASN A 79 10.49 5.65 -11.43
N GLY A 80 9.37 5.30 -10.78
CA GLY A 80 8.50 4.19 -11.21
C GLY A 80 9.06 2.79 -10.98
N LEU A 81 10.24 2.64 -10.34
CA LEU A 81 10.92 1.36 -10.13
C LEU A 81 10.72 0.76 -8.74
N SER A 82 10.21 1.55 -7.80
CA SER A 82 9.94 1.10 -6.43
C SER A 82 8.64 1.68 -5.90
N GLY A 83 8.10 1.06 -4.85
CA GLY A 83 6.91 1.55 -4.18
C GLY A 83 6.69 0.90 -2.83
N ILE A 84 5.87 1.55 -2.02
CA ILE A 84 5.51 1.12 -0.68
C ILE A 84 3.99 1.17 -0.56
N THR A 85 3.41 0.14 0.02
CA THR A 85 2.00 0.13 0.43
C THR A 85 1.92 0.06 1.94
N ASN A 86 1.13 0.96 2.53
CA ASN A 86 0.90 1.00 3.97
C ASN A 86 -0.54 0.62 4.26
N VAL A 87 -0.74 -0.48 4.98
CA VAL A 87 -2.06 -0.87 5.52
C VAL A 87 -2.20 -0.24 6.89
N ARG A 88 -3.24 0.57 7.09
CA ARG A 88 -3.49 1.33 8.31
C ARG A 88 -4.97 1.58 8.50
N VAL A 89 -5.34 1.94 9.72
CA VAL A 89 -6.67 2.48 9.97
C VAL A 89 -6.70 3.92 9.47
N MET A 90 -7.56 4.18 8.49
CA MET A 90 -7.72 5.50 7.88
C MET A 90 -9.12 5.71 7.33
N ARG A 91 -9.52 6.98 7.21
CA ARG A 91 -10.80 7.36 6.64
C ARG A 91 -10.80 7.29 5.12
N THR A 92 -11.99 7.36 4.55
CA THR A 92 -12.19 7.47 3.11
C THR A 92 -11.52 8.75 2.57
N LYS A 93 -11.25 8.76 1.27
CA LYS A 93 -10.54 9.85 0.59
C LYS A 93 -11.16 11.21 0.93
N GLY A 94 -10.32 12.17 1.31
CA GLY A 94 -10.74 13.55 1.66
C GLY A 94 -11.13 13.76 3.12
N ARG A 95 -11.41 12.70 3.89
CA ARG A 95 -11.79 12.82 5.31
C ARG A 95 -10.56 12.65 6.20
N LYS A 96 -10.40 13.54 7.19
CA LYS A 96 -9.37 13.42 8.24
C LYS A 96 -9.98 12.80 9.50
N MET A 97 -9.20 11.98 10.22
CA MET A 97 -9.57 11.55 11.56
C MET A 97 -9.49 12.76 12.50
N ALA A 98 -10.36 12.78 13.49
CA ALA A 98 -10.28 13.73 14.58
C ALA A 98 -8.91 13.65 15.28
N ARG A 99 -8.44 14.79 15.79
CA ARG A 99 -7.23 14.84 16.62
C ARG A 99 -7.52 14.34 18.02
N VAL A 100 -6.48 13.91 18.72
CA VAL A 100 -6.57 13.57 20.15
C VAL A 100 -7.08 14.80 20.92
N GLY A 101 -8.06 14.60 21.80
CA GLY A 101 -8.69 15.68 22.57
C GLY A 101 -9.86 16.40 21.89
N GLN A 102 -10.15 16.13 20.60
CA GLN A 102 -11.32 16.71 19.94
C GLN A 102 -12.60 15.91 20.24
N VAL A 103 -13.70 16.62 20.46
CA VAL A 103 -15.03 16.01 20.60
C VAL A 103 -15.49 15.50 19.23
N VAL A 104 -15.56 14.18 19.10
CA VAL A 104 -15.95 13.52 17.84
C VAL A 104 -17.44 13.21 17.86
N LYS A 105 -18.24 14.00 17.13
CA LYS A 105 -19.67 13.72 16.90
C LYS A 105 -19.90 12.68 15.79
N ASP A 106 -18.90 12.46 14.93
CA ASP A 106 -19.00 11.53 13.80
C ASP A 106 -18.76 10.08 14.22
N ARG A 107 -19.81 9.28 14.21
CA ARG A 107 -19.82 7.86 14.58
C ARG A 107 -18.99 6.95 13.66
N THR A 108 -18.68 7.44 12.45
CA THR A 108 -17.87 6.76 11.43
C THR A 108 -16.38 7.05 11.53
N ASP A 109 -15.97 7.91 12.47
CA ASP A 109 -14.56 8.22 12.66
C ASP A 109 -13.87 7.12 13.50
N PRO A 110 -12.90 6.39 12.92
CA PRO A 110 -12.16 5.38 13.66
C PRO A 110 -11.09 5.96 14.60
N PHE A 111 -11.14 7.25 15.00
CA PHE A 111 -10.09 7.93 15.79
C PHE A 111 -9.58 7.13 17.01
N TYR A 112 -10.44 6.31 17.61
CA TYR A 112 -10.16 5.49 18.78
C TYR A 112 -9.46 4.16 18.47
N TRP A 113 -9.09 3.90 17.20
CA TRP A 113 -8.51 2.62 16.78
C TRP A 113 -7.23 2.24 17.53
N TRP A 114 -6.38 3.22 17.84
CA TRP A 114 -5.10 2.99 18.51
C TRP A 114 -5.30 2.58 19.97
N MET A 115 -6.37 3.05 20.63
CA MET A 115 -6.75 2.60 21.96
C MET A 115 -7.21 1.13 21.94
N VAL A 116 -7.79 0.68 20.83
CA VAL A 116 -8.20 -0.72 20.64
C VAL A 116 -6.98 -1.60 20.33
N GLU A 117 -6.05 -1.10 19.52
CA GLU A 117 -4.83 -1.82 19.16
C GLU A 117 -3.92 -2.00 20.37
N TYR A 118 -3.49 -0.90 20.98
CA TYR A 118 -2.46 -0.89 22.03
C TYR A 118 -3.02 -0.94 23.45
N GLY A 119 -4.29 -0.61 23.62
CA GLY A 119 -4.93 -0.54 24.93
C GLY A 119 -4.87 0.85 25.55
N THR A 120 -5.29 0.91 26.80
CA THR A 120 -5.33 2.10 27.65
C THR A 120 -4.98 1.69 29.08
N ALA A 121 -4.81 2.64 30.00
CA ALA A 121 -4.56 2.35 31.41
C ALA A 121 -5.56 1.35 32.04
N LYS A 122 -6.82 1.33 31.56
CA LYS A 122 -7.89 0.47 32.11
C LYS A 122 -8.20 -0.77 31.26
N MET A 123 -7.61 -0.91 30.06
CA MET A 123 -7.95 -1.99 29.12
C MET A 123 -6.73 -2.46 28.35
N LYS A 124 -6.48 -3.77 28.31
CA LYS A 124 -5.40 -4.36 27.51
C LYS A 124 -5.64 -4.18 26.00
N GLY A 125 -4.56 -3.97 25.26
CA GLY A 125 -4.56 -3.91 23.80
C GLY A 125 -5.02 -5.22 23.16
N ARG A 126 -5.65 -5.11 21.99
CA ARG A 126 -6.10 -6.28 21.21
C ARG A 126 -5.07 -6.75 20.20
N HIS A 127 -4.14 -5.86 19.80
CA HIS A 127 -3.06 -6.16 18.86
C HIS A 127 -3.58 -6.79 17.56
N PHE A 128 -4.68 -6.26 17.02
CA PHE A 128 -5.37 -6.88 15.88
C PHE A 128 -4.60 -6.65 14.58
N MET A 129 -3.90 -5.51 14.43
CA MET A 129 -3.06 -5.23 13.27
C MET A 129 -1.86 -6.17 13.26
N GLU A 130 -1.18 -6.32 14.40
CA GLU A 130 -0.03 -7.20 14.57
C GLU A 130 -0.39 -8.67 14.28
N LYS A 131 -1.41 -9.20 14.96
CA LYS A 131 -1.91 -10.56 14.74
C LYS A 131 -2.34 -10.82 13.30
N GLY A 132 -2.99 -9.84 12.68
CA GLY A 132 -3.41 -9.95 11.28
C GLY A 132 -2.23 -9.89 10.32
N ALA A 133 -1.21 -9.08 10.63
CA ALA A 133 -0.01 -8.97 9.84
C ALA A 133 0.82 -10.25 9.88
N GLU A 134 1.03 -10.84 11.06
CA GLU A 134 1.75 -12.11 11.22
C GLU A 134 1.10 -13.22 10.39
N ARG A 135 -0.23 -13.34 10.45
CA ARG A 135 -0.99 -14.33 9.68
C ARG A 135 -0.94 -14.08 8.17
N GLY A 136 -0.98 -12.83 7.74
CA GLY A 136 -1.15 -12.45 6.34
C GLY A 136 0.14 -12.15 5.56
N LYS A 137 1.26 -11.89 6.24
CA LYS A 137 2.48 -11.36 5.60
C LYS A 137 3.04 -12.27 4.53
N ALA A 138 3.13 -13.58 4.78
CA ALA A 138 3.66 -14.55 3.81
C ALA A 138 2.80 -14.59 2.53
N GLN A 139 1.48 -14.67 2.69
CA GLN A 139 0.55 -14.70 1.57
C GLN A 139 0.54 -13.37 0.79
N ALA A 140 0.58 -12.23 1.48
CA ALA A 140 0.65 -10.92 0.85
C ALA A 140 1.92 -10.77 -0.02
N LEU A 141 3.08 -11.22 0.48
CA LEU A 141 4.33 -11.20 -0.27
C LEU A 141 4.28 -12.10 -1.51
N LYS A 142 3.72 -13.32 -1.36
CA LYS A 142 3.52 -14.25 -2.46
C LYS A 142 2.66 -13.64 -3.57
N VAL A 143 1.48 -13.12 -3.22
CA VAL A 143 0.55 -12.51 -4.20
C VAL A 143 1.13 -11.26 -4.84
N THR A 144 1.87 -10.42 -4.10
CA THR A 144 2.57 -9.28 -4.69
C THR A 144 3.58 -9.73 -5.74
N ARG A 145 4.38 -10.75 -5.45
CA ARG A 145 5.36 -11.30 -6.41
C ARG A 145 4.67 -11.84 -7.67
N GLU A 146 3.68 -12.71 -7.50
CA GLU A 146 2.97 -13.36 -8.61
C GLU A 146 2.30 -12.33 -9.53
N ILE A 147 1.63 -11.33 -8.97
CA ILE A 147 0.96 -10.30 -9.78
C ILE A 147 1.98 -9.37 -10.43
N PHE A 148 3.09 -9.07 -9.77
CA PHE A 148 4.16 -8.30 -10.40
C PHE A 148 4.72 -9.02 -11.61
N GLU A 149 5.10 -10.30 -11.48
CA GLU A 149 5.64 -11.10 -12.58
C GLU A 149 4.64 -11.22 -13.74
N LYS A 150 3.36 -11.47 -13.42
CA LYS A 150 2.28 -11.54 -14.42
C LYS A 150 2.12 -10.24 -15.19
N GLU A 151 2.01 -9.11 -14.49
CA GLU A 151 1.82 -7.80 -15.11
C GLU A 151 3.07 -7.33 -15.86
N TYR A 152 4.27 -7.68 -15.38
CA TYR A 152 5.52 -7.35 -16.03
C TYR A 152 5.69 -8.14 -17.34
N LYS A 153 5.46 -9.46 -17.31
CA LYS A 153 5.47 -10.31 -18.53
C LYS A 153 4.45 -9.83 -19.57
N ASN A 154 3.24 -9.46 -19.13
CA ASN A 154 2.24 -8.91 -20.03
C ASN A 154 2.67 -7.56 -20.62
N GLY A 155 3.33 -6.71 -19.83
CA GLY A 155 3.86 -5.42 -20.31
C GLY A 155 4.98 -5.55 -21.35
N LEU A 156 5.72 -6.66 -21.35
CA LEU A 156 6.76 -6.96 -22.35
C LEU A 156 6.19 -7.55 -23.65
N LYS A 157 5.07 -8.29 -23.59
CA LYS A 157 4.47 -8.94 -24.77
C LYS A 157 3.76 -7.99 -25.76
N TYR A 158 3.52 -6.74 -25.37
CA TYR A 158 2.87 -5.71 -26.21
C TYR A 158 3.87 -4.74 -26.86
N LYS A 159 5.12 -5.19 -27.11
CA LYS A 159 6.12 -4.45 -27.86
C LYS A 159 6.77 -5.35 -28.90
#